data_AF-A0A848CZV3-F1
#
_entry.id   AF-A0A848CZV3-F1
#
_cell.length_a   1.000
_cell.length_b   1.000
_cell.length_c   1.000
_cell.angle_alpha   90.00
_cell.angle_beta   90.00
_cell.angle_gamma   90.00
#
_symmetry.space_group_name_H-M   'P 1'
#
loop_
_entity.id
_entity.type
_entity.pdbx_description
1 polymer ?
#
loop_
_entity_poly.entity_id
_entity_poly.type
_entity_poly.pdbx_seq_one_letter_code
_entity_poly.pdbx_strand_id
1 'polypeptide(L)'
;MNKLLASYKINGKYSFDQIVDDIAQSPEVVELRREHPEITVAHIAQSLSRVKQTLDEAEHCRHCPGLDACPNLLQGHKAAMDWTGISIEVRHTPCRLYLLDRQQKERSRLIRTHHIPKEIVGASFADLDADDERIDAIEAVLEFCQHIEPGTPGAKGLYFYGPFGVGKSYLMGAAAKKLAERGIASLMVYTPDFFREIKDALGDNTVQEKIAVLKEVPVLILDDIGAETLSPWARDEVLGAILQYRVSENLPVLYTSNYTYEQLQDHLAYSQKAGVEQLKAMRIMERIRYYTKAYEVNGNNRRIQ
;
A
#
# COMPACT_ATOMS: atom_id res chain seq x y z
N MET A 1 -20.75 -28.37 -26.59
CA MET A 1 -20.80 -29.80 -26.95
C MET A 1 -19.68 -30.22 -27.90
N ASN A 2 -19.57 -29.68 -29.13
CA ASN A 2 -18.55 -30.11 -30.12
C ASN A 2 -17.08 -29.87 -29.73
N LYS A 3 -16.74 -28.81 -28.97
CA LYS A 3 -15.36 -28.59 -28.46
C LYS A 3 -15.03 -29.47 -27.24
N LEU A 4 -16.02 -29.76 -26.40
CA LEU A 4 -15.90 -30.63 -25.22
C LEU A 4 -15.69 -32.11 -25.61
N LEU A 5 -16.34 -32.55 -26.68
CA LEU A 5 -16.13 -33.88 -27.26
C LEU A 5 -14.81 -33.99 -28.04
N ALA A 6 -14.16 -32.86 -28.35
CA ALA A 6 -12.90 -32.85 -29.09
C ALA A 6 -11.67 -33.00 -28.17
N SER A 7 -11.72 -32.51 -26.92
CA SER A 7 -10.63 -32.69 -25.94
C SER A 7 -10.52 -34.13 -25.42
N TYR A 8 -11.57 -34.93 -25.52
CA TYR A 8 -11.58 -36.38 -25.22
C TYR A 8 -11.13 -37.27 -26.39
N LYS A 9 -10.86 -36.69 -27.58
CA LYS A 9 -10.38 -37.45 -28.75
C LYS A 9 -8.86 -37.51 -28.79
N ILE A 10 -8.24 -38.26 -27.88
CA ILE A 10 -6.88 -38.80 -28.09
C ILE A 10 -6.92 -40.29 -27.71
N ASN A 11 -6.78 -41.17 -28.71
CA ASN A 11 -6.61 -42.64 -28.59
C ASN A 11 -7.78 -43.50 -28.07
N GLY A 12 -8.94 -43.49 -28.74
CA GLY A 12 -9.96 -44.53 -28.56
C GLY A 12 -11.33 -43.97 -28.20
N LYS A 13 -12.39 -44.59 -28.75
CA LYS A 13 -13.77 -44.11 -28.72
C LYS A 13 -14.35 -44.15 -27.30
N TYR A 14 -14.40 -43.02 -26.60
CA TYR A 14 -15.29 -42.89 -25.44
C TYR A 14 -16.72 -42.60 -25.94
N SER A 15 -17.71 -43.38 -25.48
CA SER A 15 -19.13 -43.04 -25.66
C SER A 15 -19.50 -41.86 -24.75
N PHE A 16 -20.56 -41.13 -25.09
CA PHE A 16 -21.08 -40.05 -24.24
C PHE A 16 -21.34 -40.54 -22.80
N ASP A 17 -21.88 -41.75 -22.66
CA ASP A 17 -22.18 -42.38 -21.38
C ASP A 17 -20.90 -42.65 -20.57
N GLN A 18 -19.81 -43.10 -21.21
CA GLN A 18 -18.53 -43.31 -20.54
C GLN A 18 -17.94 -42.01 -19.99
N ILE A 19 -18.07 -40.89 -20.72
CA ILE A 19 -17.60 -39.58 -20.26
C ILE A 19 -18.40 -39.12 -19.03
N VAL A 20 -19.72 -39.34 -19.05
CA VAL A 20 -20.59 -38.98 -17.92
C VAL A 20 -20.27 -39.85 -16.70
N ASP A 21 -20.05 -41.15 -16.89
CA ASP A 21 -19.69 -42.08 -15.81
C ASP A 21 -18.34 -41.74 -15.17
N ASP A 22 -17.32 -41.43 -15.98
CA ASP A 22 -16.00 -41.03 -15.49
C ASP A 22 -16.08 -39.73 -14.69
N ILE A 23 -16.82 -38.74 -15.18
CA ILE A 23 -17.06 -37.47 -14.47
C ILE A 23 -17.85 -37.70 -13.18
N ALA A 24 -18.85 -38.59 -13.18
CA ALA A 24 -19.65 -38.90 -12.01
C ALA A 24 -18.84 -39.55 -10.87
N GLN A 25 -17.70 -40.16 -11.19
CA GLN A 25 -16.76 -40.75 -10.22
C GLN A 25 -15.68 -39.77 -9.75
N SER A 26 -15.59 -38.57 -10.33
CA SER A 26 -14.61 -37.58 -9.91
C SER A 26 -14.85 -37.15 -8.44
N PRO A 27 -13.80 -36.98 -7.62
CA PRO A 27 -13.94 -36.72 -6.19
C PRO A 27 -14.88 -35.54 -5.85
N GLU A 28 -14.82 -34.47 -6.65
CA GLU A 28 -15.64 -33.27 -6.48
C GLU A 28 -17.13 -33.54 -6.76
N VAL A 29 -17.45 -34.43 -7.71
CA VAL A 29 -18.83 -34.81 -8.04
C VAL A 29 -19.36 -35.81 -7.01
N VAL A 30 -18.52 -36.73 -6.55
CA VAL A 30 -18.86 -37.66 -5.47
C VAL A 30 -19.18 -36.88 -4.19
N GLU A 31 -18.38 -35.87 -3.86
CA GLU A 31 -18.63 -35.02 -2.69
C GLU A 31 -19.94 -34.23 -2.83
N LEU A 32 -20.19 -33.62 -4.00
CA LEU A 32 -21.44 -32.92 -4.27
C LEU A 32 -22.67 -33.84 -4.11
N ARG A 33 -22.58 -35.09 -4.59
CA ARG A 33 -23.65 -36.09 -4.45
C ARG A 33 -23.80 -36.59 -3.01
N ARG A 34 -22.75 -36.54 -2.20
CA ARG A 34 -22.82 -36.85 -0.77
C ARG A 34 -23.62 -35.77 -0.03
N GLU A 35 -23.44 -34.51 -0.40
CA GLU A 35 -24.18 -33.37 0.15
C GLU A 35 -25.62 -33.29 -0.41
N HIS A 36 -25.80 -33.69 -1.67
CA HIS A 36 -27.08 -33.68 -2.38
C HIS A 36 -27.38 -35.06 -3.03
N PRO A 37 -27.88 -36.04 -2.26
CA PRO A 37 -28.14 -37.40 -2.74
C PRO A 37 -29.17 -37.50 -3.88
N GLU A 38 -30.01 -36.47 -4.06
CA GLU A 38 -31.01 -36.36 -5.14
C GLU A 38 -30.39 -36.15 -6.53
N ILE A 39 -29.09 -35.84 -6.62
CA ILE A 39 -28.40 -35.66 -7.89
C ILE A 39 -28.25 -37.01 -8.61
N THR A 40 -28.91 -37.11 -9.76
CA THR A 40 -28.87 -38.26 -10.65
C THR A 40 -27.83 -38.11 -11.76
N VAL A 41 -27.49 -39.21 -12.42
CA VAL A 41 -26.62 -39.21 -13.61
C VAL A 41 -27.19 -38.33 -14.74
N ALA A 42 -28.53 -38.26 -14.85
CA ALA A 42 -29.18 -37.38 -15.83
C ALA A 42 -28.92 -35.89 -15.54
N HIS A 43 -28.90 -35.48 -14.27
CA HIS A 43 -28.56 -34.10 -13.89
C HIS A 43 -27.10 -33.75 -14.22
N ILE A 44 -26.18 -34.71 -14.04
CA ILE A 44 -24.77 -34.57 -14.42
C ILE A 44 -24.64 -34.47 -15.94
N ALA A 45 -25.31 -35.34 -16.70
CA ALA A 45 -25.30 -35.30 -18.16
C ALA A 45 -25.87 -33.99 -18.72
N GLN A 46 -26.96 -33.47 -18.13
CA GLN A 46 -27.54 -32.19 -18.49
C GLN A 46 -26.59 -31.01 -18.20
N SER A 47 -25.79 -31.13 -17.13
CA SER A 47 -24.86 -30.10 -16.66
C SER A 47 -23.41 -30.37 -17.08
N LEU A 48 -23.17 -31.32 -17.99
CA LEU A 48 -21.86 -31.93 -18.25
C LEU A 48 -20.76 -30.90 -18.53
N SER A 49 -21.07 -29.89 -19.35
CA SER A 49 -20.11 -28.84 -19.71
C SER A 49 -19.62 -28.04 -18.51
N ARG A 50 -20.52 -27.73 -17.58
CA ARG A 50 -20.26 -26.96 -16.35
C ARG A 50 -19.48 -27.79 -15.33
N VAL A 51 -19.89 -29.04 -15.17
CA VAL A 51 -19.21 -30.00 -14.29
C VAL A 51 -17.78 -30.21 -14.78
N LYS A 52 -17.59 -30.50 -16.08
CA LYS A 52 -16.25 -30.69 -16.66
C LYS A 52 -15.38 -29.43 -16.53
N GLN A 53 -15.92 -28.25 -16.82
CA GLN A 53 -15.19 -27.00 -16.60
C GLN A 53 -14.72 -26.86 -15.14
N THR A 54 -15.59 -27.18 -14.18
CA THR A 54 -15.23 -27.08 -12.75
C THR A 54 -14.11 -28.05 -12.38
N LEU A 55 -14.13 -29.27 -12.92
CA LEU A 55 -13.07 -30.26 -12.71
C LEU A 55 -11.73 -29.82 -13.33
N ASP A 56 -11.77 -29.27 -14.55
CA ASP A 56 -10.58 -28.73 -15.23
C ASP A 56 -9.97 -27.57 -14.41
N GLU A 57 -10.81 -26.63 -13.94
CA GLU A 57 -10.37 -25.53 -13.10
C GLU A 57 -9.87 -25.99 -11.72
N ALA A 58 -10.42 -27.07 -11.16
CA ALA A 58 -9.92 -27.66 -9.92
C ALA A 58 -8.53 -28.29 -10.12
N GLU A 59 -8.31 -28.97 -11.25
CA GLU A 59 -7.02 -29.54 -11.62
C GLU A 59 -5.96 -28.46 -11.87
N HIS A 60 -6.33 -27.38 -12.57
CA HIS A 60 -5.51 -26.18 -12.70
C HIS A 60 -5.11 -25.59 -11.34
N CYS A 61 -6.05 -25.54 -10.38
CA CYS A 61 -5.74 -25.04 -9.03
C CYS A 61 -4.81 -25.99 -8.26
N ARG A 62 -4.89 -27.31 -8.47
CA ARG A 62 -3.94 -28.29 -7.91
C ARG A 62 -2.52 -28.07 -8.43
N HIS A 63 -2.39 -27.67 -9.70
CA HIS A 63 -1.12 -27.36 -10.36
C HIS A 63 -0.96 -25.85 -10.62
N CYS A 64 -1.38 -25.01 -9.67
CA CYS A 64 -1.46 -23.57 -9.88
C CYS A 64 -0.10 -22.95 -10.21
N PRO A 65 0.07 -22.32 -11.39
CA PRO A 65 1.34 -21.69 -11.80
C PRO A 65 1.56 -20.31 -11.17
N GLY A 66 0.63 -19.82 -10.34
CA GLY A 66 0.61 -18.47 -9.79
C GLY A 66 -0.55 -17.63 -10.30
N LEU A 67 -0.76 -16.46 -9.69
CA LEU A 67 -1.90 -15.59 -10.00
C LEU A 67 -1.82 -14.97 -11.40
N ASP A 68 -0.64 -14.50 -11.81
CA ASP A 68 -0.44 -13.83 -13.10
C ASP A 68 -0.62 -14.78 -14.29
N ALA A 69 -0.33 -16.07 -14.10
CA ALA A 69 -0.47 -17.13 -15.09
C ALA A 69 -1.67 -18.06 -14.83
N CYS A 70 -2.66 -17.63 -14.04
CA CYS A 70 -3.81 -18.45 -13.68
C CYS A 70 -4.57 -18.92 -14.94
N PRO A 71 -4.66 -20.24 -15.21
CA PRO A 71 -5.23 -20.77 -16.44
C PRO A 71 -6.77 -20.92 -16.38
N ASN A 72 -7.39 -20.62 -15.23
CA ASN A 72 -8.83 -20.67 -15.06
C ASN A 72 -9.55 -19.58 -15.84
N LEU A 73 -10.82 -19.82 -16.16
CA LEU A 73 -11.65 -18.88 -16.92
C LEU A 73 -11.65 -17.49 -16.30
N LEU A 74 -11.80 -17.42 -14.97
CA LEU A 74 -11.70 -16.18 -14.22
C LEU A 74 -10.40 -16.19 -13.41
N GLN A 75 -9.44 -15.35 -13.83
CA GLN A 75 -8.14 -15.20 -13.18
C GLN A 75 -8.30 -14.97 -11.68
N GLY A 76 -7.58 -15.76 -10.87
CA GLY A 76 -7.62 -15.66 -9.42
C GLY A 76 -8.88 -16.20 -8.75
N HIS A 77 -9.72 -16.94 -9.47
CA HIS A 77 -10.93 -17.57 -8.92
C HIS A 77 -10.91 -19.07 -9.15
N LYS A 78 -11.63 -19.78 -8.28
CA LYS A 78 -11.91 -21.21 -8.39
C LYS A 78 -13.39 -21.44 -8.60
N ALA A 79 -13.74 -22.33 -9.51
CA ALA A 79 -15.09 -22.84 -9.67
C ALA A 79 -15.46 -23.79 -8.52
N ALA A 80 -16.71 -23.72 -8.09
CA ALA A 80 -17.35 -24.65 -7.16
C ALA A 80 -18.72 -25.01 -7.73
N MET A 81 -19.06 -26.31 -7.66
CA MET A 81 -20.38 -26.78 -8.06
C MET A 81 -21.40 -26.46 -6.96
N ASP A 82 -22.59 -26.07 -7.38
CA ASP A 82 -23.71 -25.75 -6.50
C ASP A 82 -24.98 -26.40 -7.05
N TRP A 83 -25.82 -26.94 -6.16
CA TRP A 83 -27.06 -27.60 -6.55
C TRP A 83 -28.25 -26.66 -6.36
N THR A 84 -28.98 -26.41 -7.46
CA THR A 84 -30.13 -25.48 -7.46
C THR A 84 -31.46 -26.18 -7.16
N GLY A 85 -31.48 -27.49 -6.94
CA GLY A 85 -32.69 -28.32 -6.91
C GLY A 85 -33.12 -28.84 -8.28
N ILE A 86 -32.62 -28.25 -9.38
CA ILE A 86 -32.97 -28.63 -10.76
C ILE A 86 -31.73 -29.00 -11.58
N SER A 87 -30.65 -28.25 -11.42
CA SER A 87 -29.41 -28.47 -12.18
C SER A 87 -28.17 -28.10 -11.37
N ILE A 88 -27.01 -28.60 -11.82
CA ILE A 88 -25.72 -28.25 -11.25
C ILE A 88 -25.26 -26.95 -11.91
N GLU A 89 -25.10 -25.91 -11.09
CA GLU A 89 -24.58 -24.62 -11.49
C GLU A 89 -23.16 -24.41 -10.95
N VAL A 90 -22.44 -23.44 -11.51
CA VAL A 90 -21.05 -23.15 -11.15
C VAL A 90 -20.97 -21.77 -10.52
N ARG A 91 -20.42 -21.71 -9.32
CA ARG A 91 -20.10 -20.47 -8.63
C ARG A 91 -18.59 -20.26 -8.63
N HIS A 92 -18.16 -19.05 -8.98
CA HIS A 92 -16.75 -18.68 -8.88
C HIS A 92 -16.50 -17.98 -7.55
N THR A 93 -15.49 -18.44 -6.82
CA THR A 93 -15.05 -17.82 -5.57
C THR A 93 -13.59 -17.40 -5.67
N PRO A 94 -13.18 -16.28 -5.07
CA PRO A 94 -11.78 -15.87 -5.06
C PRO A 94 -10.88 -16.96 -4.47
N CYS A 95 -9.73 -17.22 -5.10
CA CYS A 95 -8.71 -18.09 -4.54
C CYS A 95 -7.84 -17.32 -3.53
N ARG A 96 -7.08 -18.05 -2.71
CA ARG A 96 -6.20 -17.45 -1.68
C ARG A 96 -5.21 -16.44 -2.26
N LEU A 97 -4.59 -16.75 -3.40
CA LEU A 97 -3.60 -15.87 -4.03
C LEU A 97 -4.23 -14.53 -4.46
N TYR A 98 -5.43 -14.58 -5.03
CA TYR A 98 -6.17 -13.37 -5.40
C TYR A 98 -6.55 -12.52 -4.20
N LEU A 99 -7.00 -13.14 -3.11
CA LEU A 99 -7.32 -12.43 -1.87
C LEU A 99 -6.09 -11.74 -1.26
N LEU A 100 -4.93 -12.42 -1.29
CA LEU A 100 -3.66 -11.84 -0.82
C LEU A 100 -3.19 -10.68 -1.71
N ASP A 101 -3.25 -10.84 -3.03
CA ASP A 101 -2.91 -9.77 -3.99
C ASP A 101 -3.84 -8.55 -3.85
N ARG A 102 -5.14 -8.78 -3.73
CA ARG A 102 -6.13 -7.73 -3.42
C ARG A 102 -5.77 -7.00 -2.13
N GLN A 103 -5.51 -7.73 -1.05
CA GLN A 103 -5.13 -7.14 0.24
C GLN A 103 -3.86 -6.30 0.12
N GLN A 104 -2.84 -6.80 -0.58
CA GLN A 104 -1.60 -6.07 -0.82
C GLN A 104 -1.83 -4.80 -1.65
N LYS A 105 -2.66 -4.87 -2.70
CA LYS A 105 -3.03 -3.71 -3.52
C LYS A 105 -3.80 -2.67 -2.72
N GLU A 106 -4.78 -3.07 -1.91
CA GLU A 106 -5.50 -2.13 -1.04
C GLU A 106 -4.54 -1.46 -0.04
N ARG A 107 -3.63 -2.21 0.59
CA ARG A 107 -2.59 -1.63 1.45
C ARG A 107 -1.71 -0.65 0.70
N SER A 108 -1.29 -0.97 -0.53
CA SER A 108 -0.46 -0.07 -1.33
C SER A 108 -1.17 1.24 -1.69
N ARG A 109 -2.51 1.22 -1.85
CA ARG A 109 -3.31 2.43 -2.13
C ARG A 109 -3.40 3.38 -0.94
N LEU A 110 -3.21 2.86 0.27
CA LEU A 110 -3.14 3.66 1.49
C LEU A 110 -1.84 4.48 1.56
N ILE A 111 -0.83 4.12 0.79
CA ILE A 111 0.44 4.86 0.68
C ILE A 111 0.39 5.67 -0.61
N ARG A 112 0.25 6.97 -0.47
CA ARG A 112 0.38 7.90 -1.59
C ARG A 112 1.75 8.53 -1.54
N THR A 113 2.36 8.72 -2.71
CA THR A 113 3.65 9.38 -2.82
C THR A 113 3.63 10.47 -3.85
N HIS A 114 4.37 11.54 -3.57
CA HIS A 114 4.51 12.68 -4.46
C HIS A 114 5.99 13.01 -4.63
N HIS A 115 6.50 12.83 -5.86
CA HIS A 115 7.92 13.00 -6.22
C HIS A 115 8.89 12.09 -5.47
N ILE A 116 8.46 10.87 -5.08
CA ILE A 116 9.29 9.89 -4.38
C ILE A 116 9.44 8.61 -5.22
N PRO A 117 10.67 8.10 -5.42
CA PRO A 117 10.90 6.84 -6.12
C PRO A 117 10.19 5.65 -5.47
N LYS A 118 9.66 4.73 -6.29
CA LYS A 118 8.93 3.54 -5.84
C LYS A 118 9.77 2.63 -4.91
N GLU A 119 11.08 2.65 -5.04
CA GLU A 119 12.01 1.86 -4.22
C GLU A 119 11.95 2.25 -2.74
N ILE A 120 11.78 3.54 -2.43
CA ILE A 120 11.62 4.02 -1.06
C ILE A 120 10.29 3.54 -0.46
N VAL A 121 9.25 3.43 -1.29
CA VAL A 121 7.92 2.94 -0.89
C VAL A 121 7.89 1.42 -0.68
N GLY A 122 8.78 0.70 -1.36
CA GLY A 122 8.93 -0.75 -1.24
C GLY A 122 9.58 -1.20 0.08
N ALA A 123 10.30 -0.29 0.74
CA ALA A 123 11.08 -0.52 1.94
C ALA A 123 10.33 -1.32 3.01
N SER A 124 10.93 -2.41 3.49
CA SER A 124 10.49 -3.12 4.70
C SER A 124 11.48 -2.92 5.83
N PHE A 125 11.00 -3.05 7.07
CA PHE A 125 11.88 -3.25 8.21
C PHE A 125 12.75 -4.51 8.08
N ALA A 126 12.31 -5.51 7.32
CA ALA A 126 13.11 -6.70 7.04
C ALA A 126 14.34 -6.41 6.15
N ASP A 127 14.30 -5.32 5.38
CA ASP A 127 15.38 -4.89 4.48
C ASP A 127 16.34 -3.90 5.17
N LEU A 128 16.05 -3.51 6.42
CA LEU A 128 16.89 -2.61 7.20
C LEU A 128 17.96 -3.40 7.95
N ASP A 129 19.23 -3.18 7.63
CA ASP A 129 20.31 -3.62 8.50
C ASP A 129 20.20 -2.90 9.85
N ALA A 130 20.03 -3.66 10.93
CA ALA A 130 20.13 -3.12 12.28
C ALA A 130 21.63 -2.90 12.60
N ASP A 131 22.14 -1.73 12.23
CA ASP A 131 23.40 -1.20 12.74
C ASP A 131 23.13 -0.42 14.03
N ASP A 132 24.08 -0.47 14.97
CA ASP A 132 23.92 0.11 16.31
C ASP A 132 23.55 1.61 16.26
N GLU A 133 23.97 2.31 15.21
CA GLU A 133 23.76 3.75 14.99
C GLU A 133 22.33 4.13 14.59
N ARG A 134 21.47 3.17 14.22
CA ARG A 134 20.07 3.43 13.81
C ARG A 134 19.03 2.72 14.67
N ILE A 135 19.45 1.98 15.70
CA ILE A 135 18.55 1.23 16.58
C ILE A 135 17.48 2.17 17.17
N ASP A 136 17.88 3.28 17.77
CA ASP A 136 16.95 4.25 18.39
C ASP A 136 15.90 4.76 17.39
N ALA A 137 16.32 5.06 16.16
CA ALA A 137 15.43 5.52 15.12
C ALA A 137 14.46 4.42 14.68
N ILE A 138 14.95 3.19 14.48
CA ILE A 138 14.13 2.03 14.10
C ILE A 138 13.10 1.72 15.18
N GLU A 139 13.51 1.67 16.45
CA GLU A 139 12.64 1.46 17.59
C GLU A 139 11.56 2.55 17.67
N ALA A 140 11.93 3.82 17.49
CA ALA A 140 10.99 4.92 17.47
C ALA A 140 9.95 4.81 16.34
N VAL A 141 10.35 4.39 15.13
CA VAL A 141 9.37 4.17 14.05
C VAL A 141 8.45 2.99 14.38
N LEU A 142 8.99 1.89 14.90
CA LEU A 142 8.19 0.72 15.27
C LEU A 142 7.18 1.07 16.37
N GLU A 143 7.62 1.76 17.43
CA GLU A 143 6.76 2.23 18.51
C GLU A 143 5.67 3.15 17.99
N PHE A 144 6.03 4.14 17.17
CA PHE A 144 5.07 5.03 16.52
C PHE A 144 4.06 4.23 15.69
N CYS A 145 4.52 3.34 14.81
CA CYS A 145 3.64 2.57 13.93
C CYS A 145 2.71 1.64 14.70
N GLN A 146 3.12 1.13 15.86
CA GLN A 146 2.30 0.26 16.70
C GLN A 146 1.19 1.02 17.44
N HIS A 147 1.51 2.22 17.94
CA HIS A 147 0.64 2.90 18.90
C HIS A 147 -0.07 4.13 18.33
N ILE A 148 0.32 4.64 17.16
CA ILE A 148 -0.26 5.87 16.62
C ILE A 148 -1.75 5.68 16.31
N GLU A 149 -2.54 6.68 16.72
CA GLU A 149 -3.95 6.84 16.41
C GLU A 149 -4.17 8.27 15.91
N PRO A 150 -4.12 8.51 14.58
CA PRO A 150 -4.34 9.85 14.03
C PRO A 150 -5.69 10.43 14.45
N GLY A 151 -5.70 11.71 14.84
CA GLY A 151 -6.92 12.38 15.34
C GLY A 151 -7.08 12.33 16.86
N THR A 152 -6.24 11.58 17.57
CA THR A 152 -6.27 11.52 19.04
C THR A 152 -5.30 12.52 19.67
N PRO A 153 -5.67 13.19 20.78
CA PRO A 153 -4.77 14.09 21.49
C PRO A 153 -3.48 13.39 21.92
N GLY A 154 -2.34 14.05 21.68
CA GLY A 154 -1.03 13.51 22.04
C GLY A 154 -0.35 12.67 20.96
N ALA A 155 -0.96 12.50 19.79
CA ALA A 155 -0.34 11.91 18.60
C ALA A 155 0.88 12.73 18.14
N LYS A 156 2.08 12.37 18.61
CA LYS A 156 3.35 12.98 18.20
C LYS A 156 3.96 12.25 17.01
N GLY A 157 4.51 13.00 16.08
CA GLY A 157 5.29 12.47 14.97
C GLY A 157 6.77 12.28 15.31
N LEU A 158 7.56 11.99 14.28
CA LEU A 158 9.00 11.76 14.37
C LEU A 158 9.73 12.76 13.49
N TYR A 159 10.90 13.21 13.95
CA TYR A 159 11.79 14.06 13.17
C TYR A 159 13.15 13.40 13.08
N PHE A 160 13.51 12.92 11.88
CA PHE A 160 14.80 12.29 11.65
C PHE A 160 15.75 13.25 10.98
N TYR A 161 16.92 13.43 11.58
CA TYR A 161 17.97 14.27 11.03
C TYR A 161 19.30 13.54 10.98
N GLY A 162 20.21 14.01 10.12
CA GLY A 162 21.54 13.42 9.98
C GLY A 162 22.07 13.57 8.56
N PRO A 163 23.24 12.98 8.24
CA PRO A 163 23.89 13.12 6.93
C PRO A 163 23.08 12.56 5.75
N PHE A 164 23.51 12.90 4.54
CA PHE A 164 22.95 12.34 3.31
C PHE A 164 23.21 10.83 3.19
N GLY A 165 22.21 10.08 2.73
CA GLY A 165 22.39 8.67 2.35
C GLY A 165 22.43 7.67 3.51
N VAL A 166 22.17 8.10 4.75
CA VAL A 166 22.09 7.23 5.96
C VAL A 166 20.79 6.42 6.08
N GLY A 167 19.80 6.70 5.23
CA GLY A 167 18.56 5.91 5.12
C GLY A 167 17.31 6.52 5.77
N LYS A 168 17.30 7.81 6.13
CA LYS A 168 16.14 8.51 6.74
C LYS A 168 14.84 8.31 5.93
N SER A 169 14.87 8.56 4.63
CA SER A 169 13.70 8.39 3.74
C SER A 169 13.24 6.94 3.67
N TYR A 170 14.17 5.99 3.74
CA TYR A 170 13.87 4.55 3.71
C TYR A 170 13.16 4.11 5.00
N LEU A 171 13.57 4.63 6.16
CA LEU A 171 12.87 4.44 7.43
C LEU A 171 11.42 4.96 7.36
N MET A 172 11.21 6.12 6.75
CA MET A 172 9.86 6.66 6.55
C MET A 172 9.01 5.86 5.56
N GLY A 173 9.63 5.31 4.51
CA GLY A 173 8.97 4.36 3.61
C GLY A 173 8.52 3.09 4.33
N ALA A 174 9.40 2.53 5.17
CA ALA A 174 9.07 1.38 6.02
C ALA A 174 7.94 1.71 7.01
N ALA A 175 7.94 2.93 7.57
CA ALA A 175 6.85 3.43 8.41
C ALA A 175 5.52 3.43 7.65
N ALA A 176 5.48 4.02 6.45
CA ALA A 176 4.29 4.07 5.61
C ALA A 176 3.73 2.67 5.30
N LYS A 177 4.60 1.70 5.00
CA LYS A 177 4.23 0.30 4.78
C LYS A 177 3.60 -0.33 6.03
N LYS A 178 4.20 -0.10 7.20
CA LYS A 178 3.68 -0.64 8.48
C LYS A 178 2.35 -0.01 8.88
N LEU A 179 2.16 1.29 8.62
CA LEU A 179 0.89 1.98 8.81
C LEU A 179 -0.20 1.41 7.89
N ALA A 180 0.12 1.14 6.63
CA ALA A 180 -0.81 0.51 5.70
C ALA A 180 -1.23 -0.91 6.14
N GLU A 181 -0.34 -1.68 6.78
CA GLU A 181 -0.71 -2.97 7.40
C GLU A 181 -1.78 -2.82 8.49
N ARG A 182 -1.78 -1.69 9.23
CA ARG A 182 -2.81 -1.30 10.20
C ARG A 182 -4.03 -0.62 9.57
N GLY A 183 -4.08 -0.47 8.24
CA GLY A 183 -5.17 0.23 7.55
C GLY A 183 -5.10 1.76 7.65
N ILE A 184 -3.98 2.32 8.12
CA ILE A 184 -3.79 3.77 8.27
C ILE A 184 -3.18 4.32 6.99
N ALA A 185 -3.87 5.28 6.36
CA ALA A 185 -3.36 5.95 5.17
C ALA A 185 -2.24 6.94 5.50
N SER A 186 -1.22 6.98 4.63
CA SER A 186 -0.12 7.92 4.71
C SER A 186 0.19 8.56 3.36
N LEU A 187 0.66 9.79 3.39
CA LEU A 187 1.15 10.52 2.21
C LEU A 187 2.59 10.92 2.44
N MET A 188 3.48 10.45 1.58
CA MET A 188 4.91 10.82 1.58
C MET A 188 5.18 11.82 0.47
N VAL A 189 5.77 12.96 0.81
CA VAL A 189 6.03 14.07 -0.10
C VAL A 189 7.50 14.43 -0.06
N TYR A 190 8.16 14.46 -1.22
CA TYR A 190 9.48 15.06 -1.32
C TYR A 190 9.33 16.59 -1.29
N THR A 191 9.77 17.17 -0.18
CA THR A 191 9.48 18.56 0.20
C THR A 191 10.00 19.59 -0.82
N PRO A 192 11.23 19.46 -1.36
CA PRO A 192 11.76 20.43 -2.31
C PRO A 192 10.97 20.54 -3.62
N ASP A 193 10.55 19.41 -4.19
CA ASP A 193 9.81 19.42 -5.45
C ASP A 193 8.37 19.88 -5.25
N PHE A 194 7.75 19.53 -4.11
CA PHE A 194 6.44 20.05 -3.75
C PHE A 194 6.41 21.59 -3.72
N PHE A 195 7.36 22.23 -3.03
CA PHE A 195 7.38 23.69 -2.95
C PHE A 195 7.73 24.37 -4.28
N ARG A 196 8.54 23.72 -5.11
CA ARG A 196 8.81 24.18 -6.48
C ARG A 196 7.52 24.20 -7.30
N GLU A 197 6.76 23.11 -7.28
CA GLU A 197 5.52 22.97 -8.02
C GLU A 197 4.45 23.96 -7.55
N ILE A 198 4.30 24.13 -6.23
CA ILE A 198 3.34 25.08 -5.66
C ILE A 198 3.68 26.53 -6.06
N LYS A 199 4.97 26.86 -6.16
CA LYS A 199 5.42 28.16 -6.64
C LYS A 199 5.10 28.36 -8.13
N ASP A 200 5.25 27.33 -8.95
CA ASP A 200 5.00 27.40 -10.39
C ASP A 200 3.49 27.43 -10.72
N ALA A 201 2.66 26.83 -9.85
CA ALA A 201 1.20 26.76 -9.99
C ALA A 201 0.44 27.93 -9.31
N LEU A 202 1.13 29.01 -8.94
CA LEU A 202 0.52 30.19 -8.33
C LEU A 202 -0.58 30.78 -9.23
N GLY A 203 -1.84 30.70 -8.78
CA GLY A 203 -3.02 31.18 -9.51
C GLY A 203 -3.91 30.09 -10.11
N ASP A 204 -3.54 28.82 -9.98
CA ASP A 204 -4.36 27.67 -10.37
C ASP A 204 -5.12 27.10 -9.15
N ASN A 205 -6.37 26.67 -9.36
CA ASN A 205 -7.21 26.06 -8.32
C ASN A 205 -6.65 24.70 -7.86
N THR A 206 -5.84 24.03 -8.68
CA THR A 206 -5.24 22.72 -8.38
C THR A 206 -4.30 22.74 -7.16
N VAL A 207 -3.72 23.90 -6.83
CA VAL A 207 -2.86 24.08 -5.64
C VAL A 207 -3.63 23.86 -4.35
N GLN A 208 -4.85 24.41 -4.26
CA GLN A 208 -5.64 24.32 -3.03
C GLN A 208 -6.10 22.89 -2.76
N GLU A 209 -6.46 22.14 -3.81
CA GLU A 209 -6.81 20.72 -3.70
C GLU A 209 -5.63 19.89 -3.18
N LYS A 210 -4.42 20.13 -3.70
CA LYS A 210 -3.20 19.46 -3.21
C LYS A 210 -2.94 19.77 -1.74
N ILE A 211 -3.04 21.04 -1.35
CA ILE A 211 -2.87 21.46 0.05
C ILE A 211 -3.92 20.80 0.96
N ALA A 212 -5.17 20.68 0.52
CA ALA A 212 -6.23 20.01 1.28
C ALA A 212 -5.89 18.54 1.56
N VAL A 213 -5.37 17.82 0.55
CA VAL A 213 -4.94 16.43 0.72
C VAL A 213 -3.82 16.31 1.76
N LEU A 214 -2.84 17.21 1.77
CA LEU A 214 -1.76 17.23 2.77
C LEU A 214 -2.27 17.55 4.19
N LYS A 215 -3.32 18.36 4.29
CA LYS A 215 -3.95 18.71 5.57
C LYS A 215 -4.69 17.51 6.19
N GLU A 216 -5.46 16.78 5.39
CA GLU A 216 -6.44 15.81 5.88
C GLU A 216 -5.94 14.37 5.97
N VAL A 217 -4.83 14.03 5.30
CA VAL A 217 -4.28 12.65 5.35
C VAL A 217 -3.96 12.23 6.80
N PRO A 218 -4.28 10.99 7.22
CA PRO A 218 -4.07 10.57 8.61
C PRO A 218 -2.62 10.73 9.08
N VAL A 219 -1.64 10.31 8.26
CA VAL A 219 -0.21 10.54 8.52
C VAL A 219 0.42 11.22 7.32
N LEU A 220 1.06 12.37 7.54
CA LEU A 220 1.85 13.07 6.53
C LEU A 220 3.33 12.83 6.78
N ILE A 221 4.09 12.57 5.73
CA ILE A 221 5.54 12.44 5.79
C ILE A 221 6.14 13.49 4.85
N LEU A 222 6.93 14.40 5.42
CA LEU A 222 7.66 15.43 4.71
C LEU A 222 9.14 15.03 4.63
N ASP A 223 9.53 14.55 3.45
CA ASP A 223 10.87 14.06 3.19
C ASP A 223 11.80 15.19 2.74
N ASP A 224 13.01 15.23 3.31
CA ASP A 224 14.11 16.17 3.06
C ASP A 224 13.74 17.64 3.23
N ILE A 225 13.02 17.97 4.32
CA ILE A 225 12.68 19.35 4.66
C ILE A 225 13.95 20.17 4.95
N GLY A 226 14.04 21.35 4.33
CA GLY A 226 15.17 22.27 4.44
C GLY A 226 16.18 22.14 3.29
N ALA A 227 16.08 21.14 2.41
CA ALA A 227 16.89 21.11 1.20
C ALA A 227 16.46 22.19 0.17
N GLU A 228 15.29 22.78 0.37
CA GLU A 228 14.71 23.83 -0.45
C GLU A 228 15.00 25.25 0.06
N THR A 229 14.96 26.23 -0.83
CA THR A 229 14.85 27.65 -0.45
C THR A 229 13.40 28.08 -0.52
N LEU A 230 12.75 28.22 0.64
CA LEU A 230 11.36 28.66 0.70
C LEU A 230 11.21 30.15 0.45
N SER A 231 10.17 30.53 -0.31
CA SER A 231 9.69 31.91 -0.29
C SER A 231 8.96 32.19 1.02
N PRO A 232 8.91 33.44 1.51
CA PRO A 232 8.11 33.79 2.70
C PRO A 232 6.65 33.32 2.61
N TRP A 233 6.07 33.43 1.41
CA TRP A 233 4.72 32.93 1.13
C TRP A 233 4.61 31.41 1.28
N ALA A 234 5.51 30.63 0.66
CA ALA A 234 5.48 29.17 0.76
C ALA A 234 5.71 28.69 2.21
N ARG A 235 6.59 29.37 2.93
CA ARG A 235 6.84 29.11 4.35
C ARG A 235 5.60 29.40 5.21
N ASP A 236 5.05 30.61 5.12
CA ASP A 236 4.04 31.08 6.06
C ASP A 236 2.63 30.62 5.68
N GLU A 237 2.25 30.73 4.41
CA GLU A 237 0.88 30.48 3.93
C GLU A 237 0.64 29.03 3.48
N VAL A 238 1.68 28.32 3.04
CA VAL A 238 1.55 26.91 2.63
C VAL A 238 1.96 25.99 3.78
N LEU A 239 3.25 25.96 4.14
CA LEU A 239 3.75 25.10 5.22
C LEU A 239 3.08 25.43 6.54
N GLY A 240 3.07 26.71 6.92
CA GLY A 240 2.43 27.18 8.15
C GLY A 240 0.95 26.79 8.25
N ALA A 241 0.18 26.90 7.16
CA ALA A 241 -1.23 26.53 7.15
C ALA A 241 -1.45 25.01 7.21
N ILE A 242 -0.61 24.21 6.54
CA ILE A 242 -0.65 22.74 6.64
C ILE A 242 -0.40 22.31 8.08
N LEU A 243 0.70 22.78 8.68
CA LEU A 243 1.06 22.42 10.04
C LEU A 243 0.04 22.89 11.07
N GLN A 244 -0.50 24.10 10.90
CA GLN A 244 -1.53 24.63 11.80
C GLN A 244 -2.78 23.75 11.81
N TYR A 245 -3.29 23.36 10.63
CA TYR A 245 -4.47 22.50 10.54
C TYR A 245 -4.20 21.15 11.21
N ARG A 246 -3.08 20.51 10.88
CA ARG A 246 -2.73 19.19 11.40
C ARG A 246 -2.55 19.18 12.90
N VAL A 247 -1.99 20.24 13.47
CA VAL A 247 -1.91 20.43 14.92
C VAL A 247 -3.31 20.51 15.56
N SER A 248 -4.22 21.29 14.98
CA SER A 248 -5.59 21.42 15.48
C SER A 248 -6.35 20.09 15.45
N GLU A 249 -6.15 19.30 14.39
CA GLU A 249 -6.82 18.02 14.18
C GLU A 249 -6.05 16.81 14.76
N ASN A 250 -4.95 17.03 15.49
CA ASN A 250 -4.08 15.98 16.04
C ASN A 250 -3.62 14.94 14.99
N LEU A 251 -3.28 15.41 13.79
CA LEU A 251 -2.79 14.58 12.69
C LEU A 251 -1.25 14.59 12.67
N PRO A 252 -0.58 13.47 12.99
CA PRO A 252 0.88 13.43 13.13
C PRO A 252 1.60 13.71 11.80
N VAL A 253 2.77 14.32 11.89
CA VAL A 253 3.66 14.56 10.75
C VAL A 253 5.02 13.95 11.04
N LEU A 254 5.53 13.14 10.11
CA LEU A 254 6.89 12.63 10.15
C LEU A 254 7.78 13.47 9.24
N TYR A 255 9.03 13.69 9.64
CA TYR A 255 9.97 14.53 8.89
C TYR A 255 11.30 13.81 8.70
N THR A 256 11.93 14.05 7.56
CA THR A 256 13.37 13.80 7.40
C THR A 256 14.06 15.11 7.01
N SER A 257 15.25 15.35 7.54
CA SER A 257 16.05 16.54 7.23
C SER A 257 17.54 16.25 7.30
N ASN A 258 18.35 17.12 6.70
CA ASN A 258 19.81 17.13 6.95
C ASN A 258 20.19 18.10 8.07
N TYR A 259 19.20 18.78 8.66
CA TYR A 259 19.38 19.78 9.71
C TYR A 259 18.83 19.31 11.05
N THR A 260 19.46 19.75 12.14
CA THR A 260 18.82 19.74 13.46
C THR A 260 17.66 20.75 13.50
N TYR A 261 16.88 20.75 14.58
CA TYR A 261 15.83 21.77 14.73
C TYR A 261 16.38 23.20 14.71
N GLU A 262 17.50 23.45 15.37
CA GLU A 262 18.14 24.78 15.42
C GLU A 262 18.58 25.21 14.02
N GLN A 263 19.26 24.30 13.32
CA GLN A 263 19.73 24.56 11.95
C GLN A 263 18.56 24.79 10.98
N LEU A 264 17.49 24.00 11.09
CA LEU A 264 16.29 24.18 10.28
C LEU A 264 15.61 25.52 10.59
N GLN A 265 15.56 25.95 11.86
CA GLN A 265 15.03 27.26 12.22
C GLN A 265 15.80 28.40 11.55
N ASP A 266 17.13 28.35 11.64
CA ASP A 266 18.00 29.36 11.06
C ASP A 266 17.86 29.40 9.53
N HIS A 267 17.78 28.21 8.91
CA HIS A 267 17.51 28.07 7.48
C HIS A 267 16.17 28.69 7.07
N LEU A 268 15.09 28.43 7.83
CA LEU A 268 13.75 28.99 7.59
C LEU A 268 13.66 30.49 7.86
N ALA A 269 14.55 31.04 8.70
CA ALA A 269 14.60 32.46 9.01
C ALA A 269 15.21 33.29 7.88
N TYR A 270 16.05 32.68 7.04
CA TYR A 270 16.71 33.37 5.95
C TYR A 270 15.80 33.50 4.71
N SER A 271 15.56 34.73 4.26
CA SER A 271 14.85 35.01 3.01
C SER A 271 15.65 35.97 2.15
N GLN A 272 15.96 35.56 0.91
CA GLN A 272 16.69 36.40 -0.06
C GLN A 272 16.03 37.75 -0.34
N LYS A 273 14.71 37.87 -0.15
CA LYS A 273 13.93 39.10 -0.44
C LYS A 273 13.55 39.91 0.80
N ALA A 274 13.41 39.26 1.97
CA ALA A 274 12.88 39.89 3.19
C ALA A 274 13.92 40.03 4.32
N GLY A 275 15.15 39.56 4.11
CA GLY A 275 16.18 39.52 5.16
C GLY A 275 15.92 38.39 6.15
N VAL A 276 16.19 38.65 7.44
CA VAL A 276 16.06 37.65 8.50
C VAL A 276 14.71 37.80 9.21
N GLU A 277 13.84 36.78 9.10
CA GLU A 277 12.49 36.75 9.67
C GLU A 277 12.38 35.77 10.87
N GLN A 278 13.22 35.96 11.89
CA GLN A 278 13.36 35.04 13.03
C GLN A 278 12.03 34.62 13.69
N LEU A 279 11.15 35.58 14.01
CA LEU A 279 9.89 35.31 14.71
C LEU A 279 8.94 34.40 13.90
N LYS A 280 8.99 34.47 12.58
CA LYS A 280 8.13 33.64 11.72
C LYS A 280 8.66 32.23 11.61
N ALA A 281 9.97 32.06 11.45
CA ALA A 281 10.63 30.76 11.48
C ALA A 281 10.40 30.06 12.83
N MET A 282 10.57 30.77 13.95
CA MET A 282 10.26 30.25 15.29
C MET A 282 8.82 29.71 15.39
N ARG A 283 7.82 30.45 14.89
CA ARG A 283 6.41 29.99 14.93
C ARG A 283 6.17 28.68 14.18
N ILE A 284 6.91 28.43 13.11
CA ILE A 284 6.81 27.16 12.37
C ILE A 284 7.54 26.06 13.13
N MET A 285 8.74 26.35 13.62
CA MET A 285 9.53 25.40 14.38
C MET A 285 8.87 24.98 15.69
N GLU A 286 8.14 25.86 16.37
CA GLU A 286 7.34 25.48 17.55
C GLU A 286 6.27 24.43 17.21
N ARG A 287 5.64 24.52 16.03
CA ARG A 287 4.67 23.52 15.56
C ARG A 287 5.32 22.20 15.14
N ILE A 288 6.59 22.22 14.74
CA ILE A 288 7.34 21.00 14.43
C ILE A 288 7.83 20.38 15.75
N ARG A 289 8.66 21.11 16.50
CA ARG A 289 9.39 20.65 17.69
C ARG A 289 8.48 20.16 18.81
N TYR A 290 7.36 20.83 19.08
CA TYR A 290 6.46 20.40 20.16
C TYR A 290 5.74 19.08 19.84
N TYR A 291 5.39 18.89 18.57
CA TYR A 291 4.58 17.78 18.06
C TYR A 291 5.40 16.63 17.48
N THR A 292 6.73 16.69 17.58
CA THR A 292 7.60 15.61 17.12
C THR A 292 8.71 15.31 18.12
N LYS A 293 9.19 14.07 18.10
CA LYS A 293 10.40 13.66 18.81
C LYS A 293 11.54 13.50 17.81
N ALA A 294 12.66 14.17 18.07
CA ALA A 294 13.82 14.13 17.18
C ALA A 294 14.72 12.93 17.48
N TYR A 295 15.22 12.30 16.42
CA TYR A 295 16.21 11.24 16.47
C TYR A 295 17.28 11.51 15.42
N GLU A 296 18.53 11.37 15.82
CA GLU A 296 19.66 11.41 14.90
C GLU A 296 19.75 10.05 14.19
N VAL A 297 19.93 10.08 12.87
CA VAL A 297 20.15 8.88 12.06
C VAL A 297 21.55 8.99 11.47
N ASN A 298 22.47 8.21 12.02
CA ASN A 298 23.84 8.11 11.54
C ASN A 298 24.05 6.79 10.79
N GLY A 299 25.25 6.61 10.24
CA GLY A 299 25.61 5.42 9.46
C GLY A 299 26.41 5.73 8.21
N ASN A 300 26.85 4.67 7.55
CA ASN A 300 27.49 4.74 6.25
C ASN A 300 26.50 5.25 5.18
N ASN A 301 27.02 5.98 4.20
CA ASN A 301 26.23 6.38 3.05
C ASN A 301 25.93 5.16 2.16
N ARG A 302 24.66 4.75 2.13
CA ARG A 302 24.19 3.55 1.43
C ARG A 302 23.87 3.79 -0.05
N ARG A 303 24.03 5.00 -0.57
CA ARG A 303 23.90 5.29 -2.01
C ARG A 303 25.15 4.94 -2.81
N ILE A 304 26.26 4.63 -2.12
CA ILE A 304 27.58 4.37 -2.72
C ILE A 304 27.93 2.86 -2.63
N GLN A 305 27.07 2.05 -2.02
CA GLN A 305 27.23 0.59 -1.91
C GLN A 305 26.44 -0.15 -2.98
#